data_AF-A0A8X6R0R4-F1
#
_entry.id   AF-A0A8X6R0R4-F1
#
_cell.length_a   1.000
_cell.length_b   1.000
_cell.length_c   1.000
_cell.angle_alpha   90.00
_cell.angle_beta   90.00
_cell.angle_gamma   90.00
#
_symmetry.space_group_name_H-M   'P 1'
#
loop_
_entity.id
_entity.type
_entity.pdbx_description
1 polymer ?
#
loop_
_entity_poly.entity_id
_entity_poly.type
_entity_poly.pdbx_seq_one_letter_code
_entity_poly.pdbx_strand_id
1 'polypeptide(L)'
;MEEIAILLDSLKRCIREKVMLNYNMDLSNKYRDKSWENIANDWKEFSHRPRKKAVANFRLKTRHDCLTEHLKRIGILTNSLYPICKTDTINREHLLVFPGLDSILLLRGDVCLLYWNVRDRMS
;
A
#
# COMPACT_ATOMS: atom_id res chain seq x y z
N MET A 1 -24.99 5.76 -45.07
CA MET A 1 -25.04 6.55 -43.80
C MET A 1 -24.79 5.65 -42.60
N GLU A 2 -25.48 4.52 -42.47
CA GLU A 2 -25.36 3.60 -41.33
C GLU A 2 -24.01 2.86 -41.25
N GLU A 3 -23.46 2.39 -42.36
CA GLU A 3 -22.11 1.78 -42.40
C GLU A 3 -20.99 2.75 -41.98
N ILE A 4 -21.10 4.03 -42.36
CA ILE A 4 -20.13 5.06 -41.98
C ILE A 4 -20.18 5.32 -40.47
N ALA A 5 -21.38 5.28 -39.86
CA ALA A 5 -21.54 5.42 -38.42
C ALA A 5 -20.93 4.22 -37.67
N ILE A 6 -21.16 2.99 -38.14
CA ILE A 6 -20.56 1.77 -37.57
C ILE A 6 -19.03 1.80 -37.67
N LEU A 7 -18.49 2.24 -38.80
CA LEU A 7 -17.05 2.39 -39.01
C LEU A 7 -16.46 3.42 -38.04
N LEU A 8 -17.13 4.57 -37.89
CA LEU A 8 -16.68 5.65 -37.01
C LEU A 8 -16.66 5.20 -35.53
N ASP A 9 -17.69 4.49 -35.09
CA ASP A 9 -17.74 3.98 -33.71
C ASP A 9 -16.71 2.90 -33.43
N SER A 10 -16.45 2.04 -34.42
CA SER A 10 -15.36 1.07 -34.37
C SER A 10 -14.01 1.77 -34.25
N LEU A 11 -13.78 2.84 -35.02
CA LEU A 11 -12.54 3.61 -34.99
C LEU A 11 -12.33 4.33 -33.66
N LYS A 12 -13.38 4.97 -33.12
CA LYS A 12 -13.37 5.58 -31.79
C LYS A 12 -13.04 4.56 -30.70
N ARG A 13 -13.58 3.34 -30.80
CA ARG A 13 -13.26 2.24 -29.88
C ARG A 13 -11.77 1.90 -29.95
N CYS A 14 -11.23 1.67 -31.15
CA CYS A 14 -9.80 1.36 -31.33
C CYS A 14 -8.89 2.45 -30.78
N ILE A 15 -9.22 3.73 -31.00
CA ILE A 15 -8.46 4.85 -30.44
C ILE A 15 -8.49 4.83 -28.91
N ARG A 16 -9.67 4.67 -28.31
CA ARG A 16 -9.81 4.59 -26.84
C ARG A 16 -9.00 3.44 -26.26
N GLU A 17 -9.09 2.25 -26.87
CA GLU A 17 -8.32 1.08 -26.44
C GLU A 17 -6.81 1.35 -26.53
N LYS A 18 -6.33 1.94 -27.62
CA LYS A 18 -4.92 2.26 -27.79
C LYS A 18 -4.42 3.29 -26.77
N VAL A 19 -5.21 4.33 -26.50
CA VAL A 19 -4.91 5.34 -25.47
C VAL A 19 -4.84 4.69 -24.09
N MET A 20 -5.80 3.84 -23.74
CA MET A 20 -5.81 3.14 -22.45
C MET A 20 -4.62 2.19 -22.30
N LEU A 21 -4.24 1.46 -23.36
CA LEU A 21 -3.05 0.60 -23.35
C LEU A 21 -1.77 1.39 -23.13
N ASN A 22 -1.58 2.50 -23.85
CA ASN A 22 -0.42 3.36 -23.67
C ASN A 22 -0.37 3.93 -22.24
N TYR A 23 -1.49 4.43 -21.74
CA TYR A 23 -1.58 4.96 -20.37
C TYR A 23 -1.25 3.91 -19.31
N ASN A 24 -1.79 2.70 -19.43
CA ASN A 24 -1.51 1.61 -18.49
C ASN A 24 -0.03 1.17 -18.54
N MET A 25 0.58 1.20 -19.73
CA MET A 25 2.01 0.90 -19.89
C MET A 25 2.89 1.96 -19.22
N ASP A 26 2.55 3.25 -19.39
CA ASP A 26 3.24 4.36 -18.72
C ASP A 26 3.11 4.27 -17.20
N LEU A 27 1.92 3.96 -16.69
CA LEU A 27 1.70 3.72 -15.27
C LEU A 27 2.53 2.54 -14.75
N SER A 28 2.51 1.41 -15.46
CA SER A 28 3.30 0.23 -15.08
C SER A 28 4.79 0.56 -15.01
N ASN A 29 5.31 1.33 -15.97
CA ASN A 29 6.71 1.78 -15.93
C ASN A 29 6.98 2.75 -14.77
N LYS A 30 6.05 3.66 -14.46
CA LYS A 30 6.18 4.62 -13.35
C LYS A 30 6.19 3.93 -11.99
N TYR A 31 5.43 2.85 -11.85
CA TYR A 31 5.29 2.12 -10.59
C TYR A 31 6.26 0.96 -10.43
N ARG A 32 6.99 0.59 -11.49
CA ARG A 32 8.03 -0.43 -11.46
C ARG A 32 8.98 -0.21 -10.28
N ASP A 33 9.28 -1.28 -9.56
CA ASP A 33 10.19 -1.31 -8.40
C ASP A 33 9.73 -0.48 -7.19
N LYS A 34 8.50 0.07 -7.22
CA LYS A 34 7.89 0.72 -6.05
C LYS A 34 7.20 -0.33 -5.18
N SER A 35 7.17 -0.09 -3.86
CA SER A 35 6.45 -0.95 -2.92
C SER A 35 4.94 -1.05 -3.21
N TRP A 36 4.39 -0.12 -3.99
CA TRP A 36 3.00 -0.08 -4.42
C TRP A 36 2.78 -0.43 -5.90
N GLU A 37 3.75 -1.06 -6.58
CA GLU A 37 3.61 -1.50 -7.98
C GLU A 37 2.33 -2.29 -8.22
N ASN A 38 2.04 -3.24 -7.33
CA ASN A 38 0.90 -4.15 -7.42
C ASN A 38 -0.30 -3.72 -6.57
N ILE A 39 -0.38 -2.44 -6.17
CA ILE A 39 -1.37 -1.95 -5.20
C ILE A 39 -2.82 -2.21 -5.62
N ALA A 40 -3.12 -2.22 -6.91
CA ALA A 40 -4.46 -2.51 -7.42
C ALA A 40 -4.87 -3.97 -7.19
N ASN A 41 -3.93 -4.90 -7.37
CA ASN A 41 -4.15 -6.33 -7.13
C ASN A 41 -4.20 -6.62 -5.63
N ASP A 42 -3.27 -6.03 -4.88
CA ASP A 42 -3.28 -6.01 -3.42
C ASP A 42 -4.66 -5.51 -2.93
N TRP A 43 -5.15 -4.35 -3.38
CA TRP A 43 -6.44 -3.79 -2.95
C TRP A 43 -7.61 -4.75 -3.20
N LYS A 44 -7.65 -5.46 -4.32
CA LYS A 44 -8.68 -6.48 -4.57
C LYS A 44 -8.67 -7.58 -3.50
N GLU A 45 -7.49 -7.98 -3.03
CA GLU A 45 -7.31 -9.01 -2.01
C GLU A 45 -7.88 -8.62 -0.63
N PHE A 46 -7.90 -7.33 -0.28
CA PHE A 46 -8.32 -6.88 1.05
C PHE A 46 -9.51 -5.93 1.08
N SER A 47 -10.00 -5.46 -0.07
CA SER A 47 -11.17 -4.58 -0.19
C SER A 47 -12.46 -5.15 0.42
N HIS A 48 -12.59 -6.48 0.42
CA HIS A 48 -13.74 -7.18 1.00
C HIS A 48 -13.58 -7.47 2.51
N ARG A 49 -12.41 -7.21 3.10
CA ARG A 49 -12.15 -7.48 4.52
C ARG A 49 -12.68 -6.32 5.38
N PRO A 50 -12.90 -6.54 6.69
CA PRO A 50 -13.29 -5.46 7.61
C PRO A 50 -12.31 -4.28 7.52
N ARG A 51 -12.84 -3.05 7.60
CA ARG A 51 -12.09 -1.79 7.44
C ARG A 51 -10.74 -1.78 8.16
N LYS A 52 -10.72 -2.25 9.42
CA LYS A 52 -9.50 -2.32 10.25
C LYS A 52 -8.40 -3.17 9.59
N LYS A 53 -8.75 -4.32 9.02
CA LYS A 53 -7.80 -5.20 8.29
C LYS A 53 -7.44 -4.64 6.92
N ALA A 54 -8.40 -4.11 6.17
CA ALA A 54 -8.14 -3.53 4.84
C ALA A 54 -7.15 -2.36 4.93
N VAL A 55 -7.36 -1.45 5.88
CA VAL A 55 -6.49 -0.29 6.10
C VAL A 55 -5.09 -0.69 6.55
N ALA A 56 -4.96 -1.64 7.48
CA ALA A 56 -3.66 -2.12 7.94
C ALA A 56 -2.84 -2.74 6.80
N ASN A 57 -3.45 -3.65 6.02
CA ASN A 57 -2.79 -4.27 4.87
C ASN A 57 -2.35 -3.23 3.83
N PHE A 58 -3.25 -2.31 3.49
CA PHE A 58 -2.94 -1.24 2.54
C PHE A 58 -1.71 -0.43 2.97
N ARG A 59 -1.70 0.05 4.22
CA ARG A 59 -0.62 0.89 4.74
C ARG A 59 0.71 0.14 4.88
N LEU A 60 0.67 -1.13 5.27
CA LEU A 60 1.86 -1.97 5.36
C LEU A 60 2.44 -2.30 3.98
N LYS A 61 1.60 -2.67 3.01
CA LYS A 61 2.01 -2.97 1.63
C LYS A 61 2.62 -1.77 0.94
N THR A 62 1.98 -0.61 1.09
CA THR A 62 2.47 0.65 0.52
C THR A 62 3.67 1.22 1.25
N ARG A 63 4.04 0.68 2.42
CA ARG A 63 5.02 1.27 3.36
C ARG A 63 4.66 2.72 3.74
N HIS A 64 3.37 3.04 3.70
CA HIS A 64 2.87 4.39 3.95
C HIS A 64 2.67 4.69 5.44
N ASP A 65 2.66 3.68 6.30
CA ASP A 65 2.61 3.91 7.76
C ASP A 65 3.95 4.26 8.39
N CYS A 66 5.00 4.43 7.58
CA CYS A 66 6.24 5.01 8.03
C CYS A 66 6.09 6.53 8.24
N LEU A 67 5.03 6.98 8.96
CA LEU A 67 4.79 8.38 9.29
C LEU A 67 6.07 8.99 9.87
N THR A 68 6.77 8.26 10.72
CA THR A 68 8.05 8.67 11.31
C THR A 68 9.18 8.83 10.29
N GLU A 69 9.32 7.91 9.33
CA GLU A 69 10.27 8.08 8.22
C GLU A 69 9.89 9.26 7.34
N HIS A 70 8.59 9.45 7.08
CA HIS A 70 8.12 10.59 6.32
C HIS A 70 8.45 11.89 7.05
N LEU A 71 8.14 11.99 8.35
CA LEU A 71 8.45 13.12 9.22
C LEU A 71 9.97 13.36 9.34
N LYS A 72 10.78 12.31 9.43
CA LYS A 72 12.25 12.37 9.44
C LYS A 72 12.80 12.87 8.10
N ARG A 73 12.29 12.34 6.99
CA ARG A 73 12.66 12.76 5.63
C ARG A 73 12.32 14.22 5.33
N ILE A 74 11.24 14.75 5.92
CA ILE A 74 10.88 16.17 5.81
C ILE A 74 11.46 17.04 6.95
N GLY A 75 12.31 16.47 7.81
CA GLY A 75 13.04 17.21 8.85
C GLY A 75 12.21 17.65 10.05
N ILE A 76 10.97 17.20 10.19
CA ILE A 76 10.10 17.52 11.34
C ILE A 76 10.54 16.75 12.58
N LEU A 77 10.98 15.50 12.40
CA LEU A 77 11.44 14.65 13.50
C LEU A 77 12.96 14.48 13.45
N THR A 78 13.66 14.88 14.51
CA THR A 78 15.13 14.83 14.62
C THR A 78 15.66 13.47 15.09
N ASN A 79 14.86 12.71 15.83
CA ASN A 79 15.14 11.34 16.25
C ASN A 79 13.89 10.47 16.06
N SER A 80 13.98 9.41 15.26
CA SER A 80 12.95 8.35 15.20
C SER A 80 13.17 7.37 16.34
N LEU A 81 13.15 7.89 17.57
CA LEU A 81 13.17 7.03 18.75
C LEU A 81 11.74 6.90 19.24
N TYR A 82 11.05 5.90 18.68
CA TYR A 82 9.86 5.38 19.31
C TYR A 82 10.24 4.90 20.73
N PRO A 83 9.52 5.30 21.79
CA PRO A 83 9.85 4.90 23.17
C PRO A 83 9.93 3.38 23.37
N ILE A 84 9.23 2.65 22.51
CA ILE A 84 9.05 1.20 22.58
C ILE A 84 10.00 0.46 21.63
N CYS A 85 10.61 1.16 20.65
CA CYS A 85 11.56 0.54 19.74
C CYS A 85 12.69 1.47 19.29
N LYS A 86 13.93 0.98 19.43
CA LYS A 86 15.16 1.69 19.04
C LYS A 86 15.41 1.74 17.53
N THR A 87 14.51 1.20 16.72
CA THR A 87 14.64 1.22 15.26
C THR A 87 13.84 2.36 14.67
N ASP A 88 14.45 3.04 13.70
CA ASP A 88 13.87 4.22 13.05
C ASP A 88 12.56 3.92 12.27
N THR A 89 12.24 2.66 11.98
CA THR A 89 11.17 2.29 11.05
C THR A 89 10.32 1.11 11.51
N ILE A 90 8.99 1.29 11.54
CA ILE A 90 8.02 0.21 11.79
C ILE A 90 7.45 -0.24 10.45
N ASN A 91 8.17 -1.14 9.79
CA ASN A 91 7.70 -1.81 8.59
C ASN A 91 7.09 -3.18 8.94
N ARG A 92 6.54 -3.86 7.94
CA ARG A 92 5.92 -5.19 8.11
C ARG A 92 6.91 -6.19 8.69
N GLU A 93 8.15 -6.14 8.23
CA GLU A 93 9.24 -7.02 8.63
C GLU A 93 9.61 -6.79 10.10
N HIS A 94 9.59 -5.53 10.53
CA HIS A 94 9.86 -5.11 11.90
C HIS A 94 8.75 -5.49 12.88
N LEU A 95 7.48 -5.46 12.46
CA LEU A 95 6.35 -5.94 13.28
C LEU A 95 6.49 -7.41 13.70
N LEU A 96 7.21 -8.22 12.93
CA LEU A 96 7.43 -9.64 13.24
C LEU A 96 8.53 -9.88 14.28
N VAL A 97 9.39 -8.89 14.52
CA VAL A 97 10.54 -8.98 15.44
C VAL A 97 10.46 -7.97 16.59
N PHE A 98 9.34 -7.27 16.70
CA PHE A 98 9.16 -6.19 17.66
C PHE A 98 9.18 -6.72 19.11
N PRO A 99 10.12 -6.26 19.95
CA PRO A 99 10.18 -6.67 21.35
C PRO A 99 8.92 -6.19 22.10
N GLY A 100 8.19 -7.12 22.72
CA GLY A 100 7.01 -6.80 23.55
C GLY A 100 5.66 -6.84 22.83
N LEU A 101 5.60 -7.32 21.59
CA LEU A 101 4.34 -7.76 20.98
C LEU A 101 3.91 -9.14 21.50
N ASP A 102 2.60 -9.37 21.57
CA ASP A 102 2.02 -10.61 22.06
C ASP A 102 2.52 -11.80 21.22
N SER A 103 3.20 -12.74 21.89
CA SER A 103 3.79 -13.95 21.30
C SER A 103 2.76 -14.82 20.60
N ILE A 104 1.48 -14.76 21.01
CA ILE A 104 0.37 -15.50 20.37
C ILE A 104 0.02 -14.90 19.01
N LEU A 105 0.05 -13.56 18.90
CA LEU A 105 -0.25 -12.87 17.63
C LEU A 105 0.89 -12.99 16.63
N LEU A 106 2.13 -13.04 17.13
CA LEU A 106 3.31 -13.38 16.35
C LEU A 106 3.23 -14.81 15.82
N LEU A 107 2.82 -15.78 16.65
CA LEU A 107 2.63 -17.18 16.23
C LEU A 107 1.52 -17.36 15.18
N ARG A 108 0.43 -16.59 15.29
CA ARG A 108 -0.67 -16.62 14.31
C ARG A 108 -0.37 -15.86 13.03
N GLY A 109 0.67 -15.04 13.00
CA GLY A 109 1.03 -14.21 11.85
C GLY A 109 -0.04 -13.18 11.47
N ASP A 110 -0.93 -12.77 12.40
CA ASP A 110 -1.95 -11.75 12.10
C ASP A 110 -1.31 -10.34 12.19
N VAL A 111 -0.58 -10.00 11.13
CA VAL A 111 0.16 -8.73 10.98
C VAL A 111 -0.77 -7.52 11.14
N CYS A 112 -2.05 -7.64 10.78
CA CYS A 112 -3.00 -6.55 10.96
C CYS A 112 -3.26 -6.24 12.44
N LEU A 113 -3.37 -7.27 13.26
CA LEU A 113 -3.64 -7.09 14.69
C LEU A 113 -2.40 -6.57 15.42
N LEU A 114 -1.22 -7.09 15.06
CA LEU A 114 0.07 -6.58 15.50
C LEU A 114 0.23 -5.09 15.18
N TYR A 115 -0.09 -4.71 13.93
CA TYR A 115 -0.06 -3.33 13.46
C TYR A 115 -0.89 -2.39 14.33
N TRP A 116 -2.15 -2.73 14.61
CA TRP A 116 -3.01 -1.88 15.44
C TRP A 116 -2.59 -1.86 16.90
N ASN A 117 -2.13 -2.98 17.46
CA ASN A 117 -1.60 -3.01 18.83
C ASN A 117 -0.40 -2.09 19.00
N VAL A 118 0.51 -2.08 18.03
CA VAL A 118 1.66 -1.17 18.02
C VAL A 118 1.19 0.28 17.94
N ARG A 119 0.24 0.58 17.06
CA ARG A 119 -0.31 1.92 16.89
C ARG A 119 -1.07 2.44 18.11
N ASP A 120 -1.86 1.59 18.76
CA ASP A 120 -2.61 1.95 19.97
C ASP A 120 -1.67 2.25 21.14
N ARG A 121 -0.48 1.64 21.20
CA ARG A 121 0.57 1.98 22.19
C ARG A 121 1.33 3.28 21.87
N MET A 122 1.10 3.86 20.69
CA MET A 122 1.75 5.10 20.23
C MET A 122 0.84 6.32 20.32
N SER A 123 -0.46 6.12 20.55
CA SER A 123 -1.45 7.18 20.70
C SER A 123 -1.69 7.50 22.16
#